data_AF-A0A380K357-F1
#
_entry.id   AF-A0A380K357-F1
#
_cell.length_a   1.000
_cell.length_b   1.000
_cell.length_c   1.000
_cell.angle_alpha   90.00
_cell.angle_beta   90.00
_cell.angle_gamma   90.00
#
_symmetry.space_group_name_H-M   'P 1'
#
loop_
_entity.id
_entity.type
_entity.pdbx_description
1 polymer ?
#
loop_
_entity_poly.entity_id
_entity_poly.type
_entity_poly.pdbx_seq_one_letter_code
_entity_poly.pdbx_strand_id
1 'polypeptide(L)'
;MPNFEELYDNLEDFISNLEILLTKNIFHGEFQQAVKNFGTELFNLCKQKQFNIESADILALSSFVELFSHTPKQSQGYLITSVENFYLDIINPTKEELS
;
A
#
# COMPACT_ATOMS: atom_id res chain seq x y z
N MET A 1 6.02 -16.21 -19.40
CA MET A 1 4.76 -15.67 -18.84
C MET A 1 5.07 -15.32 -17.39
N PRO A 2 4.75 -14.11 -16.93
CA PRO A 2 4.89 -13.77 -15.53
C PRO A 2 4.00 -14.69 -14.68
N ASN A 3 4.56 -15.16 -13.56
CA ASN A 3 3.82 -15.95 -12.60
C ASN A 3 3.03 -15.00 -11.68
N PHE A 4 1.83 -14.63 -12.10
CA PHE A 4 1.00 -13.69 -11.34
C PHE A 4 0.67 -14.19 -9.93
N GLU A 5 0.56 -15.51 -9.70
CA GLU A 5 0.31 -16.05 -8.37
C GLU A 5 1.47 -15.71 -7.42
N GLU A 6 2.71 -15.98 -7.82
CA GLU A 6 3.90 -15.63 -7.05
C GLU A 6 4.05 -14.12 -6.82
N LEU A 7 3.71 -13.30 -7.82
CA LEU A 7 3.71 -11.84 -7.65
C LEU A 7 2.66 -11.37 -6.64
N TYR A 8 1.49 -12.01 -6.60
CA TYR A 8 0.45 -11.68 -5.62
C TYR A 8 0.81 -12.17 -4.21
N ASP A 9 1.40 -13.34 -4.07
CA ASP A 9 1.89 -13.85 -2.78
C ASP A 9 2.96 -12.90 -2.21
N ASN A 10 3.93 -12.49 -3.04
CA ASN A 10 4.95 -11.52 -2.65
C ASN A 10 4.32 -10.15 -2.29
N LEU A 11 3.32 -9.69 -3.04
CA LEU A 11 2.62 -8.44 -2.76
C LEU A 11 1.91 -8.49 -1.39
N GLU A 12 1.30 -9.62 -1.03
CA GLU A 12 0.64 -9.79 0.27
C GLU A 12 1.64 -9.68 1.44
N ASP A 13 2.84 -10.25 1.29
CA ASP A 13 3.93 -10.09 2.25
C ASP A 13 4.42 -8.64 2.35
N PHE A 14 4.60 -7.96 1.22
CA PHE A 14 5.00 -6.56 1.20
C PHE A 14 3.95 -5.65 1.85
N ILE A 15 2.67 -5.86 1.55
CA ILE A 15 1.56 -5.11 2.16
C ILE A 15 1.50 -5.38 3.66
N SER A 16 1.65 -6.63 4.10
CA SER A 16 1.69 -6.98 5.52
C SER A 16 2.81 -6.23 6.25
N ASN A 17 3.99 -6.11 5.62
CA ASN A 17 5.09 -5.32 6.17
C ASN A 17 4.77 -3.82 6.24
N LEU A 18 4.14 -3.26 5.20
CA LEU A 18 3.68 -1.86 5.21
C LEU A 18 2.69 -1.62 6.35
N GLU A 19 1.70 -2.50 6.52
CA GLU A 19 0.72 -2.40 7.61
C GLU A 19 1.37 -2.41 8.99
N ILE A 20 2.37 -3.27 9.21
CA ILE A 20 3.15 -3.33 10.45
C ILE A 20 3.88 -2.00 10.68
N LEU A 21 4.53 -1.45 9.66
CA LEU A 21 5.27 -0.18 9.75
C LEU A 21 4.34 0.98 10.08
N LEU A 22 3.21 1.11 9.39
CA LEU A 22 2.23 2.15 9.64
C LEU A 22 1.65 2.03 11.05
N THR A 23 1.24 0.83 11.46
CA THR A 23 0.70 0.56 12.80
C THR A 23 1.70 0.94 13.89
N LYS A 24 2.97 0.53 13.75
CA LYS A 24 4.02 0.80 14.73
C LYS A 24 4.36 2.29 14.82
N ASN A 25 4.55 2.95 13.68
CA ASN A 25 5.15 4.28 13.63
C ASN A 25 4.12 5.42 13.69
N ILE A 26 2.87 5.18 13.26
CA ILE A 26 1.80 6.16 13.31
C ILE A 26 0.92 5.97 14.55
N PHE A 27 0.58 4.71 14.85
CA PHE A 27 -0.41 4.35 15.86
C PHE A 27 0.20 3.66 17.08
N HIS A 28 1.52 3.79 17.27
CA HIS A 28 2.24 3.28 18.44
C HIS A 28 2.02 1.78 18.72
N GLY A 29 1.75 0.99 17.68
CA GLY A 29 1.49 -0.44 17.78
C GLY A 29 0.02 -0.80 18.03
N GLU A 30 -0.88 0.17 18.17
CA GLU A 30 -2.31 -0.08 18.33
C GLU A 30 -2.96 -0.42 16.98
N PHE A 31 -3.65 -1.55 16.93
CA PHE A 31 -4.37 -1.99 15.74
C PHE A 31 -5.33 -0.92 15.22
N GLN A 32 -5.26 -0.66 13.91
CA GLN A 32 -6.19 0.22 13.22
C GLN A 32 -6.89 -0.51 12.07
N GLN A 33 -8.22 -0.53 12.10
CA GLN A 33 -8.99 -1.12 11.01
C GLN A 33 -8.75 -0.40 9.67
N ALA A 34 -8.54 0.92 9.71
CA ALA A 34 -8.24 1.71 8.51
C ALA A 34 -6.94 1.27 7.80
N VAL A 35 -5.93 0.81 8.55
CA VAL A 35 -4.68 0.28 7.98
C VAL A 35 -4.95 -1.03 7.22
N LYS A 36 -5.74 -1.94 7.81
CA LYS A 36 -6.14 -3.20 7.16
C LYS A 36 -7.01 -2.99 5.92
N ASN A 37 -7.94 -2.05 6.00
CA ASN A 37 -8.79 -1.69 4.86
C ASN A 37 -7.94 -1.17 3.71
N PHE A 38 -6.96 -0.32 4.00
CA PHE A 38 -6.01 0.19 3.02
C PHE A 38 -5.18 -0.91 2.36
N GLY A 39 -4.55 -1.79 3.14
CA GLY A 39 -3.79 -2.91 2.58
C GLY A 39 -4.64 -3.81 1.67
N THR A 40 -5.88 -4.09 2.08
CA THR A 40 -6.82 -4.91 1.30
C THR A 40 -7.22 -4.23 -0.01
N GLU A 41 -7.57 -2.93 0.02
CA GLU A 41 -7.95 -2.19 -1.19
C GLU A 41 -6.76 -2.05 -2.16
N LEU A 42 -5.55 -1.78 -1.63
CA LEU A 42 -4.32 -1.71 -2.41
C LEU A 42 -4.01 -3.04 -3.11
N PHE A 43 -4.09 -4.16 -2.39
CA PHE A 43 -3.91 -5.49 -2.98
C PHE A 43 -4.87 -5.74 -4.13
N ASN A 44 -6.16 -5.44 -3.90
CA ASN A 44 -7.20 -5.62 -4.91
C ASN A 44 -6.98 -4.72 -6.13
N LEU A 45 -6.54 -3.48 -5.93
CA LEU A 45 -6.19 -2.56 -7.01
C LEU A 45 -5.07 -3.14 -7.88
N CYS A 46 -3.95 -3.56 -7.26
CA CYS A 46 -2.83 -4.18 -7.98
C CYS A 46 -3.27 -5.42 -8.76
N LYS A 47 -4.12 -6.28 -8.17
CA LYS A 47 -4.64 -7.48 -8.81
C LYS A 47 -5.56 -7.17 -9.99
N GLN A 48 -6.50 -6.22 -9.82
CA GLN A 48 -7.45 -5.83 -10.87
C GLN A 48 -6.77 -5.16 -12.07
N LYS A 49 -5.72 -4.40 -11.81
CA LYS A 49 -4.98 -3.64 -12.82
C LYS A 49 -3.71 -4.34 -13.27
N GLN A 50 -3.40 -5.52 -12.74
CA GLN A 50 -2.17 -6.27 -13.00
C GLN A 50 -0.93 -5.38 -12.87
N PHE A 51 -0.83 -4.66 -11.74
CA PHE A 51 0.21 -3.67 -11.43
C PHE A 51 0.28 -2.44 -12.36
N ASN A 52 -0.54 -2.35 -13.41
CA ASN A 52 -0.60 -1.18 -14.28
C ASN A 52 -1.38 -0.03 -13.62
N ILE A 53 -0.77 0.56 -12.59
CA ILE A 53 -1.26 1.69 -11.81
C ILE A 53 -0.17 2.74 -11.64
N GLU A 54 -0.56 3.93 -11.22
CA GLU A 54 0.32 5.03 -10.83
C GLU A 54 0.19 5.31 -9.32
N SER A 55 1.17 5.99 -8.73
CA SER A 55 1.11 6.41 -7.31
C SER A 55 -0.17 7.20 -7.00
N ALA A 56 -0.61 8.04 -7.93
CA ALA A 56 -1.85 8.82 -7.79
C ALA A 56 -3.11 7.94 -7.65
N ASP A 57 -3.14 6.76 -8.25
CA ASP A 57 -4.27 5.83 -8.11
C ASP A 57 -4.36 5.30 -6.67
N ILE A 58 -3.21 5.07 -6.03
CA ILE A 58 -3.13 4.60 -4.64
C ILE A 58 -3.57 5.71 -3.67
N LEU A 59 -3.08 6.94 -3.88
CA LEU A 59 -3.44 8.09 -3.06
C LEU A 59 -4.91 8.52 -3.24
N ALA A 60 -5.55 8.11 -4.32
CA ALA A 60 -6.97 8.32 -4.58
C ALA A 60 -7.89 7.23 -3.98
N LEU A 61 -7.33 6.15 -3.42
CA LEU A 61 -8.12 5.09 -2.80
C LEU A 61 -8.98 5.62 -1.65
N SER A 62 -10.22 5.14 -1.58
CA SER A 62 -11.16 5.55 -0.55
C SER A 62 -10.64 5.22 0.85
N SER A 63 -10.05 4.03 1.02
CA SER A 63 -9.39 3.61 2.26
C SER A 63 -8.12 4.40 2.58
N PHE A 64 -7.37 4.90 1.58
CA PHE A 64 -6.23 5.77 1.83
C PHE A 64 -6.70 7.12 2.39
N VAL A 65 -7.73 7.72 1.77
CA VAL A 65 -8.33 8.97 2.26
C VAL A 65 -8.87 8.80 3.69
N GLU A 66 -9.52 7.67 3.97
CA GLU A 66 -9.97 7.33 5.32
C GLU A 66 -8.79 7.19 6.29
N LEU A 67 -7.76 6.41 5.96
CA LEU A 67 -6.57 6.23 6.78
C LEU A 67 -5.85 7.56 7.04
N PHE A 68 -5.74 8.41 6.02
CA PHE A 68 -5.15 9.73 6.13
C PHE A 68 -5.91 10.63 7.11
N SER A 69 -7.24 10.55 7.11
CA SER A 69 -8.10 11.31 8.04
C SER A 69 -7.96 10.85 9.50
N HIS A 70 -7.70 9.56 9.72
CA HIS A 70 -7.45 8.97 11.05
C HIS A 70 -5.99 9.14 11.53
N THR A 71 -5.09 9.48 10.61
CA THR A 71 -3.66 9.65 10.92
C THR A 71 -3.41 10.96 11.65
N PRO A 72 -2.72 10.95 12.81
CA PRO A 72 -2.32 12.17 13.49
C PRO A 72 -1.59 13.14 12.55
N LYS A 73 -1.90 14.44 12.62
CA LYS A 73 -1.36 15.45 11.69
C LYS A 73 0.16 15.41 11.56
N GLN A 74 0.87 15.22 12.66
CA GLN A 74 2.34 15.13 12.68
C GLN A 74 2.89 13.90 11.93
N SER A 75 2.08 12.85 11.75
CA SER A 75 2.45 11.60 11.09
C SER A 75 1.92 11.48 9.66
N GLN A 76 1.11 12.45 9.19
CA GLN A 76 0.55 12.43 7.82
C GLN A 76 1.63 12.46 6.74
N GLY A 77 2.71 13.21 6.95
CA GLY A 77 3.86 13.20 6.04
C GLY A 77 4.53 11.82 5.97
N TYR A 78 4.69 11.16 7.11
CA TYR A 78 5.23 9.80 7.17
C TYR A 78 4.34 8.80 6.44
N LEU A 79 3.01 8.91 6.57
CA LEU A 79 2.08 8.05 5.83
C LEU A 79 2.26 8.20 4.31
N ILE A 80 2.24 9.44 3.80
CA ILE A 80 2.40 9.71 2.35
C ILE A 80 3.73 9.15 1.86
N THR A 81 4.85 9.48 2.52
CA THR A 81 6.17 9.00 2.10
C THR A 81 6.27 7.48 2.16
N SER A 82 5.64 6.83 3.15
CA SER A 82 5.65 5.36 3.24
C SER A 82 4.91 4.70 2.08
N VAL A 83 3.79 5.28 1.66
CA VAL A 83 3.00 4.79 0.51
C VAL A 83 3.71 5.09 -0.81
N GLU A 84 4.32 6.27 -0.95
CA GLU A 84 5.11 6.62 -2.13
C GLU A 84 6.33 5.70 -2.28
N ASN A 85 7.06 5.43 -1.20
CA ASN A 85 8.17 4.48 -1.22
C ASN A 85 7.69 3.07 -1.58
N PHE A 86 6.56 2.62 -1.02
CA PHE A 86 5.98 1.34 -1.40
C PHE A 86 5.70 1.25 -2.91
N TYR A 87 5.16 2.32 -3.49
CA TYR A 87 4.95 2.39 -4.93
C TYR A 87 6.27 2.30 -5.70
N LEU A 88 7.27 3.10 -5.33
CA LEU A 88 8.55 3.19 -6.03
C LEU A 88 9.39 1.91 -5.90
N ASP A 89 9.35 1.26 -4.75
CA ASP A 89 10.23 0.13 -4.43
C ASP A 89 9.61 -1.22 -4.83
N ILE A 90 8.27 -1.32 -4.85
CA ILE A 90 7.56 -2.59 -5.05
C ILE A 90 6.71 -2.57 -6.32
N ILE A 91 5.78 -1.63 -6.42
CA ILE A 91 4.75 -1.64 -7.49
C ILE A 91 5.35 -1.23 -8.84
N ASN A 92 6.10 -0.13 -8.90
CA ASN A 92 6.65 0.38 -10.16
C ASN A 92 7.67 -0.59 -10.79
N PRO A 93 8.63 -1.17 -10.04
CA PRO A 93 9.52 -2.18 -10.60
C PRO A 93 8.76 -3.41 -11.11
N THR A 94 7.75 -3.88 -10.36
CA THR A 94 6.90 -5.01 -10.79
C THR A 94 6.15 -4.69 -12.08
N LYS A 95 5.60 -3.47 -12.21
CA LYS A 95 4.95 -2.98 -13.44
C LYS A 95 5.92 -2.95 -14.62
N GLU A 96 7.13 -2.45 -14.43
CA GLU A 96 8.17 -2.39 -15.47
C GLU A 96 8.59 -3.79 -15.93
N GLU A 97 8.69 -4.76 -15.02
CA GLU A 97 9.01 -6.17 -15.35
C GLU A 97 7.89 -6.89 -16.13
N LEU A 98 6.64 -6.44 -15.97
CA LEU A 98 5.47 -6.97 -16.67
C LEU A 98 5.23 -6.35 -18.06
N SER A 99 5.93 -5.25 -18.38
CA SER A 99 5.72 -4.42 -19.58
C SER A 99 6.39 -4.95 -20.85
#